data_AF-A0AAW1SJD3-F1
#
_entry.id   AF-A0AAW1SJD3-F1
#
_cell.length_a   1.000
_cell.length_b   1.000
_cell.length_c   1.000
_cell.angle_alpha   90.00
_cell.angle_beta   90.00
_cell.angle_gamma   90.00
#
_symmetry.space_group_name_H-M   'P 1'
#
loop_
_entity.id
_entity.type
_entity.pdbx_description
1 polymer ?
#
loop_
_entity_poly.entity_id
_entity_poly.type
_entity_poly.pdbx_seq_one_letter_code
_entity_poly.pdbx_strand_id
1 'polypeptide(L)'
;MVAAEEALNVLSKSDIAELKAYTKPPALVELALAGVMTALRRPPSWEEAKRALSEASFLERLLQYDKDALSDTLLKSLARFTSDPNFTPEVVGRVSGAARGLCMWVRAICVYGGVARDIAPRRARLAGAQSALAAKQASLADGQAALAGALSAVAVLREEYERQMGQKRALEAELANLRAKLARAERLMTGFKSERLRWEDAATQLEAALVAVPGDAAVASTFLSYAGPFPADFRVTLADAWHGQMTALGIPVSSGGVKLASQLADAAQVQAWHLQGLPEDSFSVDNAIMVSRCQRWPLLVDPQGQAMQWLKQRDAAAGLLVVDAHAHDLLLQLEVGITGGTPVILQDADEAFDPGLGPLLARAYMTRGRTRTLRLRSREVEVAPGFRLAITTRLSNPVFTAEVAGQSDLTVTVTAGQRLQGELEDQVLTLLAGAHGSLLEDSSLIDTLDVSKATWESTHASLQATDITMRKVEAVAAQYRPAAVRAAGLYFVLAALDQCVSHFRGVPLRLQGTG
;
A
#
# COMPACT_ATOMS: atom_id res chain seq x y z
N MET A 1 -51.42 -71.19 50.75
CA MET A 1 -51.01 -72.42 50.05
C MET A 1 -49.88 -73.13 50.78
N VAL A 2 -48.80 -72.43 51.18
CA VAL A 2 -47.76 -73.01 52.05
C VAL A 2 -48.34 -73.68 53.31
N ALA A 3 -49.26 -73.00 54.01
CA ALA A 3 -49.94 -73.55 55.19
C ALA A 3 -50.82 -74.79 54.94
N ALA A 4 -51.22 -75.08 53.69
CA ALA A 4 -52.08 -76.21 53.34
C ALA A 4 -51.29 -77.47 53.00
N GLU A 5 -50.17 -77.30 52.32
CA GLU A 5 -49.19 -78.36 52.04
C GLU A 5 -48.51 -78.81 53.34
N GLU A 6 -48.21 -77.87 54.25
CA GLU A 6 -47.72 -78.15 55.60
C GLU A 6 -48.75 -78.95 56.43
N ALA A 7 -50.03 -78.59 56.37
CA ALA A 7 -51.09 -79.31 57.10
C ALA A 7 -51.33 -80.73 56.58
N LEU A 8 -51.04 -81.00 55.30
CA LEU A 8 -51.13 -82.34 54.72
C LEU A 8 -49.91 -83.21 55.04
N ASN A 9 -48.72 -82.62 55.13
CA ASN A 9 -47.50 -83.35 55.49
C ASN A 9 -47.47 -83.80 56.96
N VAL A 10 -48.33 -83.24 57.81
CA VAL A 10 -48.52 -83.66 59.21
C VAL A 10 -49.35 -84.96 59.31
N LEU A 11 -50.03 -85.39 58.24
CA LEU A 11 -50.82 -86.64 58.22
C LEU A 11 -49.95 -87.87 57.98
N SER A 12 -49.86 -88.76 58.96
CA SER A 12 -49.09 -90.01 58.89
C SER A 12 -49.97 -91.23 58.52
N LYS A 13 -49.36 -92.34 58.07
CA LYS A 13 -50.09 -93.59 57.75
C LYS A 13 -50.87 -94.16 58.95
N SER A 14 -50.44 -93.87 60.18
CA SER A 14 -51.16 -94.20 61.42
C SER A 14 -52.45 -93.39 61.58
N ASP A 15 -52.44 -92.11 61.22
CA ASP A 15 -53.61 -91.22 61.32
C ASP A 15 -54.74 -91.63 60.34
N ILE A 16 -54.35 -92.18 59.18
CA ILE A 16 -55.28 -92.76 58.21
C ILE A 16 -55.87 -94.09 58.74
N ALA A 17 -55.10 -94.87 59.50
CA ALA A 17 -55.58 -96.08 60.14
C ALA A 17 -56.58 -95.77 61.28
N GLU A 18 -56.38 -94.68 62.03
CA GLU A 18 -57.33 -94.20 63.04
C GLU A 18 -58.68 -93.82 62.43
N LEU A 19 -58.67 -93.11 61.31
CA LEU A 19 -59.90 -92.78 60.58
C LEU A 19 -60.63 -94.02 60.02
N LYS A 20 -59.89 -95.09 59.69
CA LYS A 20 -60.45 -96.36 59.19
C LYS A 20 -61.06 -97.25 60.29
N ALA A 21 -60.57 -97.12 61.53
CA ALA A 21 -60.98 -97.97 62.65
C ALA A 21 -62.40 -97.67 63.17
N TYR A 22 -63.01 -96.56 62.78
CA TYR A 22 -64.39 -96.23 63.16
C TYR A 22 -65.41 -97.13 62.44
N THR A 23 -66.18 -97.88 63.23
CA THR A 23 -67.35 -98.64 62.76
C THR A 23 -68.57 -97.74 62.54
N LYS A 24 -68.65 -96.59 63.24
CA LYS A 24 -69.61 -95.49 63.01
C LYS A 24 -68.90 -94.15 63.28
N PRO A 25 -68.70 -93.27 62.28
CA PRO A 25 -67.86 -92.08 62.43
C PRO A 25 -68.54 -90.98 63.24
N PRO A 26 -67.78 -90.13 63.97
CA PRO A 26 -68.28 -88.87 64.50
C PRO A 26 -68.69 -87.91 63.37
N ALA A 27 -69.82 -87.21 63.52
CA ALA A 27 -70.40 -86.35 62.47
C ALA A 27 -69.43 -85.29 61.89
N LEU A 28 -68.48 -84.78 62.69
CA LEU A 28 -67.48 -83.80 62.25
C LEU A 28 -66.38 -84.40 61.36
N VAL A 29 -66.05 -85.67 61.57
CA VAL A 29 -65.08 -86.41 60.75
C VAL A 29 -65.70 -86.76 59.40
N GLU A 30 -66.98 -87.13 59.39
CA GLU A 30 -67.76 -87.36 58.18
C GLU A 30 -67.87 -86.07 57.33
N LEU A 31 -68.10 -84.92 57.95
CA LEU A 31 -68.17 -83.62 57.26
C LEU A 31 -66.82 -83.22 56.64
N ALA A 32 -65.70 -83.49 57.32
CA ALA A 32 -64.36 -83.23 56.80
C ALA A 32 -63.99 -84.12 55.62
N LEU A 33 -64.33 -85.40 55.71
CA LEU A 33 -64.14 -86.34 54.61
C LEU A 33 -65.08 -86.05 53.45
N ALA A 34 -66.33 -85.67 53.70
CA ALA A 34 -67.26 -85.20 52.67
C ALA A 34 -66.73 -83.97 51.92
N GLY A 35 -66.11 -83.02 52.64
CA GLY A 35 -65.45 -81.84 52.03
C GLY A 35 -64.27 -82.23 51.13
N VAL A 36 -63.44 -83.18 51.55
CA VAL A 36 -62.31 -83.68 50.74
C VAL A 36 -62.79 -84.50 49.54
N MET A 37 -63.83 -85.32 49.72
CA MET A 37 -64.43 -86.10 48.63
C MET A 37 -65.10 -85.21 47.58
N THR A 38 -65.73 -84.12 48.02
CA THR A 38 -66.27 -83.09 47.12
C THR A 38 -65.15 -82.38 46.35
N ALA A 39 -64.00 -82.12 46.96
CA ALA A 39 -62.83 -81.53 46.27
C ALA A 39 -62.21 -82.48 45.24
N LEU A 40 -62.26 -83.79 45.51
CA LEU A 40 -61.83 -84.88 44.62
C LEU A 40 -62.90 -85.28 43.57
N ARG A 41 -64.04 -84.56 43.48
CA ARG A 41 -65.18 -84.85 42.58
C ARG A 41 -65.79 -86.25 42.74
N ARG A 42 -65.74 -86.82 43.94
CA ARG A 42 -66.36 -88.12 44.29
C ARG A 42 -67.61 -87.90 45.16
N PRO A 43 -68.57 -88.84 45.19
CA PRO A 43 -69.78 -88.67 45.99
C PRO A 43 -69.42 -88.53 47.48
N PRO A 44 -70.02 -87.57 48.21
CA PRO A 44 -69.73 -87.30 49.61
C PRO A 44 -70.43 -88.30 50.53
N SER A 45 -70.14 -89.59 50.36
CA SER A 45 -70.66 -90.67 51.21
C SER A 45 -69.52 -91.29 52.03
N TRP A 46 -69.81 -91.70 53.26
CA TRP A 46 -68.84 -92.36 54.15
C TRP A 46 -68.25 -93.64 53.53
N GLU A 47 -69.04 -94.42 52.79
CA GLU A 47 -68.55 -95.65 52.13
C GLU A 47 -67.51 -95.35 51.07
N GLU A 48 -67.72 -94.32 50.26
CA GLU A 48 -66.77 -93.92 49.22
C GLU A 48 -65.56 -93.20 49.83
N ALA A 49 -65.74 -92.46 50.93
CA ALA A 49 -64.65 -91.87 51.70
C ALA A 49 -63.75 -92.95 52.32
N LYS A 50 -64.34 -94.03 52.85
CA LYS A 50 -63.61 -95.19 53.38
C LYS A 50 -62.87 -95.95 52.28
N ARG A 51 -63.46 -96.03 51.07
CA ARG A 51 -62.79 -96.56 49.87
C ARG A 51 -61.61 -95.69 49.46
N ALA A 52 -61.78 -94.37 49.41
CA ALA A 52 -60.71 -93.43 49.07
C ALA A 52 -59.57 -93.44 50.11
N LEU A 53 -59.87 -93.58 51.40
CA LEU A 53 -58.88 -93.75 52.47
C LEU A 53 -58.12 -95.08 52.40
N SER A 54 -58.65 -96.08 51.68
CA SER A 54 -57.97 -97.38 51.47
C SER A 54 -56.99 -97.37 50.30
N GLU A 55 -57.02 -96.34 49.44
CA GLU A 55 -56.11 -96.21 48.30
C GLU A 55 -54.74 -95.68 48.77
N ALA A 56 -53.66 -96.42 48.48
CA ALA A 56 -52.31 -96.08 48.93
C ALA A 56 -51.79 -94.71 48.41
N SER A 57 -52.36 -94.21 47.31
CA SER A 57 -52.00 -92.94 46.65
C SER A 57 -52.94 -91.78 46.96
N PHE A 58 -53.76 -91.87 48.02
CA PHE A 58 -54.71 -90.82 48.41
C PHE A 58 -54.02 -89.52 48.83
N LEU A 59 -52.97 -89.61 49.67
CA LEU A 59 -52.19 -88.43 50.10
C LEU A 59 -51.42 -87.77 48.95
N GLU A 60 -50.81 -88.58 48.06
CA GLU A 60 -50.08 -88.07 46.89
C GLU A 60 -51.00 -87.29 45.93
N ARG A 61 -52.24 -87.75 45.74
CA ARG A 61 -53.24 -87.06 44.90
C ARG A 61 -53.73 -85.73 45.48
N LEU A 62 -53.72 -85.58 46.80
CA LEU A 62 -54.07 -84.31 47.45
C LEU A 62 -52.92 -83.31 47.41
N LEU A 63 -51.66 -83.78 47.44
CA LEU A 63 -50.45 -82.96 47.28
C LEU A 63 -50.22 -82.52 45.83
N GLN A 64 -50.50 -83.40 44.87
CA GLN A 64 -50.37 -83.13 43.42
C GLN A 64 -51.67 -82.59 42.81
N TYR A 65 -52.60 -82.10 43.63
CA TYR A 65 -53.87 -81.57 43.14
C TYR A 65 -53.63 -80.34 42.27
N ASP A 66 -54.18 -80.36 41.06
CA ASP A 66 -54.02 -79.27 40.10
C ASP A 66 -54.82 -78.03 40.55
N LYS A 67 -54.08 -77.12 41.19
CA LYS A 67 -54.54 -75.87 41.78
C LYS A 67 -55.16 -74.90 40.77
N ASP A 68 -54.84 -75.05 39.48
CA ASP A 68 -55.30 -74.15 38.42
C ASP A 68 -56.52 -74.73 37.65
N ALA A 69 -56.92 -75.98 37.93
CA ALA A 69 -58.09 -76.67 37.36
C ALA A 69 -59.35 -76.63 38.24
N LEU A 70 -59.49 -75.62 39.09
CA LEU A 70 -60.65 -75.42 39.96
C LEU A 70 -61.82 -74.83 39.16
N SER A 71 -62.90 -75.60 39.01
CA SER A 71 -64.13 -75.11 38.37
C SER A 71 -65.02 -74.35 39.34
N ASP A 72 -65.72 -73.33 38.85
CA ASP A 72 -66.66 -72.50 39.63
C ASP A 72 -67.74 -73.31 40.37
N THR A 73 -68.12 -74.46 39.79
CA THR A 73 -69.06 -75.41 40.39
C THR A 73 -68.51 -76.07 41.65
N LEU A 74 -67.22 -76.41 41.64
CA LEU A 74 -66.55 -77.03 42.78
C LEU A 74 -66.31 -76.04 43.90
N LEU A 75 -65.86 -74.83 43.59
CA LEU A 75 -65.66 -73.77 44.59
C LEU A 75 -66.97 -73.42 45.31
N LYS A 76 -68.11 -73.38 44.60
CA LYS A 76 -69.45 -73.18 45.21
C LYS A 76 -69.88 -74.36 46.08
N SER A 77 -69.57 -75.59 45.67
CA SER A 77 -69.92 -76.79 46.46
C SER A 77 -69.07 -76.92 47.72
N LEU A 78 -67.77 -76.57 47.65
CA LEU A 78 -66.86 -76.55 48.78
C LEU A 78 -67.12 -75.37 49.72
N ALA A 79 -67.56 -74.22 49.19
CA ALA A 79 -68.01 -73.08 49.97
C ALA A 79 -69.13 -73.47 50.97
N ARG A 80 -70.07 -74.33 50.58
CA ARG A 80 -71.14 -74.82 51.47
C ARG A 80 -70.62 -75.50 52.73
N PHE A 81 -69.53 -76.26 52.62
CA PHE A 81 -68.90 -76.93 53.76
C PHE A 81 -67.99 -75.98 54.55
N THR A 82 -67.30 -75.06 53.88
CA THR A 82 -66.40 -74.09 54.56
C THR A 82 -67.10 -72.90 55.20
N SER A 83 -68.39 -72.71 54.93
CA SER A 83 -69.24 -71.70 55.58
C SER A 83 -69.91 -72.20 56.87
N ASP A 84 -69.85 -73.50 57.18
CA ASP A 84 -70.38 -74.04 58.42
C ASP A 84 -69.50 -73.67 59.64
N PRO A 85 -70.05 -73.10 60.73
CA PRO A 85 -69.28 -72.71 61.93
C PRO A 85 -68.57 -73.88 62.62
N ASN A 86 -69.10 -75.09 62.45
CA ASN A 86 -68.54 -76.32 63.01
C ASN A 86 -67.41 -76.91 62.16
N PHE A 87 -67.15 -76.38 60.95
CA PHE A 87 -66.11 -76.83 60.03
C PHE A 87 -64.87 -75.94 60.07
N THR A 88 -64.33 -75.77 61.27
CA THR A 88 -63.06 -75.07 61.50
C THR A 88 -61.98 -76.07 61.95
N PRO A 89 -60.70 -75.87 61.55
CA PRO A 89 -59.60 -76.74 61.94
C PRO A 89 -59.46 -76.92 63.47
N GLU A 90 -59.92 -75.93 64.24
CA GLU A 90 -59.88 -75.92 65.71
C GLU A 90 -60.97 -76.81 66.34
N VAL A 91 -62.19 -76.81 65.79
CA VAL A 91 -63.31 -77.62 66.29
C VAL A 91 -63.15 -79.08 65.86
N VAL A 92 -62.76 -79.32 64.61
CA VAL A 92 -62.54 -80.66 64.05
C VAL A 92 -61.30 -81.32 64.69
N GLY A 93 -60.29 -80.54 65.04
CA GLY A 93 -59.07 -81.01 65.72
C GLY A 93 -59.27 -81.51 67.15
N ARG A 94 -60.38 -81.17 67.82
CA ARG A 94 -60.73 -81.72 69.14
C ARG A 94 -61.21 -83.17 69.08
N VAL A 95 -61.67 -83.64 67.91
CA VAL A 95 -62.20 -84.98 67.71
C VAL A 95 -61.20 -85.88 66.98
N SER A 96 -60.42 -85.35 66.04
CA SER A 96 -59.34 -86.08 65.38
C SER A 96 -58.30 -85.11 64.80
N GLY A 97 -57.02 -85.36 65.09
CA GLY A 97 -55.90 -84.60 64.50
C GLY A 97 -55.81 -84.78 62.98
N ALA A 98 -56.20 -85.96 62.48
CA ALA A 98 -56.24 -86.28 61.07
C ALA A 98 -57.31 -85.47 60.31
N ALA A 99 -58.50 -85.33 60.90
CA ALA A 99 -59.59 -84.57 60.31
C ALA A 99 -59.30 -83.04 60.26
N ARG A 100 -58.44 -82.52 61.16
CA ARG A 100 -57.97 -81.12 61.16
C ARG A 100 -57.11 -80.79 59.93
N GLY A 101 -56.18 -81.66 59.55
CA GLY A 101 -55.32 -81.45 58.37
C GLY A 101 -56.12 -81.42 57.07
N LEU A 102 -57.09 -82.33 56.95
CA LEU A 102 -58.02 -82.40 55.82
C LEU A 102 -58.94 -81.16 55.72
N CYS A 103 -59.44 -80.65 56.84
CA CYS A 103 -60.25 -79.42 56.89
C CYS A 103 -59.45 -78.17 56.45
N MET A 104 -58.18 -78.05 56.87
CA MET A 104 -57.33 -76.92 56.53
C MET A 104 -57.01 -76.85 55.03
N TRP A 105 -56.79 -78.01 54.41
CA TRP A 105 -56.53 -78.13 52.97
C TRP A 105 -57.74 -77.71 52.13
N VAL A 106 -58.94 -78.18 52.47
CA VAL A 106 -60.18 -77.80 51.76
C VAL A 106 -60.41 -76.28 51.81
N ARG A 107 -60.17 -75.62 52.96
CA ARG A 107 -60.31 -74.16 53.10
C ARG A 107 -59.27 -73.39 52.28
N ALA A 108 -58.02 -73.84 52.24
CA ALA A 108 -56.96 -73.15 51.51
C ALA A 108 -57.14 -73.20 49.99
N ILE A 109 -57.69 -74.30 49.47
CA ILE A 109 -58.03 -74.45 48.05
C ILE A 109 -59.13 -73.44 47.64
N CYS A 110 -60.15 -73.25 48.48
CA CYS A 110 -61.18 -72.24 48.24
C CYS A 110 -60.62 -70.80 48.18
N VAL A 111 -59.66 -70.47 49.06
CA VAL A 111 -59.06 -69.12 49.10
C VAL A 111 -58.16 -68.86 47.88
N TYR A 112 -57.38 -69.85 47.43
CA TYR A 112 -56.53 -69.72 46.24
C TYR A 112 -57.34 -69.52 44.96
N GLY A 113 -58.42 -70.29 44.78
CA GLY A 113 -59.30 -70.17 43.61
C GLY A 113 -59.95 -68.78 43.48
N GLY A 114 -60.27 -68.13 44.59
CA GLY A 114 -60.82 -66.77 44.59
C GLY A 114 -59.82 -65.70 44.13
N VAL A 115 -58.56 -65.79 44.57
CA VAL A 115 -57.51 -64.80 44.24
C VAL A 115 -56.98 -64.98 42.81
N ALA A 116 -56.90 -66.21 42.31
CA ALA A 116 -56.48 -66.49 40.94
C ALA A 116 -57.41 -65.84 39.89
N ARG A 117 -58.72 -65.78 40.19
CA ARG A 117 -59.75 -65.15 39.34
C ARG A 117 -59.48 -63.66 39.07
N ASP A 118 -59.05 -62.91 40.08
CA ASP A 118 -58.92 -61.46 39.99
C ASP A 118 -57.57 -61.04 39.37
N ILE A 119 -56.55 -61.90 39.44
CA ILE A 119 -55.19 -61.63 38.94
C ILE A 119 -55.03 -62.00 37.46
N ALA A 120 -55.74 -63.02 36.97
CA ALA A 120 -55.70 -63.46 35.58
C ALA A 120 -55.96 -62.33 34.55
N PRO A 121 -57.05 -61.53 34.64
CA PRO A 121 -57.31 -60.47 33.67
C PRO A 121 -56.27 -59.33 33.75
N ARG A 122 -55.72 -59.04 34.93
CA ARG A 122 -54.71 -57.99 35.12
C ARG A 122 -53.36 -58.39 34.54
N ARG A 123 -52.94 -59.66 34.71
CA ARG A 123 -51.73 -60.21 34.08
C ARG A 123 -51.83 -60.21 32.56
N ALA A 124 -52.98 -60.60 32.00
CA ALA A 124 -53.19 -60.57 30.56
C ALA A 124 -53.12 -59.13 30.00
N ARG A 125 -53.73 -58.15 30.69
CA ARG A 125 -53.69 -56.74 30.29
C ARG A 125 -52.30 -56.13 30.40
N LEU A 126 -51.53 -56.49 31.44
CA LEU A 126 -50.14 -56.07 31.61
C LEU A 126 -49.24 -56.64 30.50
N ALA A 127 -49.38 -57.94 30.19
CA ALA A 127 -48.62 -58.59 29.12
C ALA A 127 -48.92 -57.98 27.75
N GLY A 128 -50.21 -57.69 27.46
CA GLY A 128 -50.61 -56.99 26.24
C GLY A 128 -50.02 -55.58 26.12
N ALA A 129 -50.04 -54.80 27.21
CA ALA A 129 -49.45 -53.46 27.23
C ALA A 129 -47.91 -53.49 27.11
N GLN A 130 -47.25 -54.46 27.74
CA GLN A 130 -45.79 -54.65 27.63
C GLN A 130 -45.37 -55.03 26.21
N SER A 131 -46.11 -55.93 25.56
CA SER A 131 -45.87 -56.30 24.16
C SER A 131 -46.06 -55.09 23.22
N ALA A 132 -47.12 -54.32 23.40
CA ALA A 132 -47.35 -53.10 22.62
C ALA A 132 -46.27 -52.03 22.85
N LEU A 133 -45.81 -51.85 24.10
CA LEU A 133 -44.73 -50.93 24.43
C LEU A 133 -43.41 -51.36 23.76
N ALA A 134 -43.07 -52.65 23.84
CA ALA A 134 -41.86 -53.20 23.22
C ALA A 134 -41.87 -53.01 21.71
N ALA A 135 -43.01 -53.26 21.04
CA ALA A 135 -43.15 -53.02 19.60
C ALA A 135 -42.96 -51.54 19.22
N LYS A 136 -43.49 -50.61 20.04
CA LYS A 136 -43.32 -49.17 19.81
C LYS A 136 -41.90 -48.69 20.10
N GLN A 137 -41.25 -49.23 21.12
CA GLN A 137 -39.84 -48.95 21.43
C GLN A 137 -38.90 -49.45 20.34
N ALA A 138 -39.16 -50.64 19.78
CA ALA A 138 -38.40 -51.17 18.66
C ALA A 138 -38.51 -50.26 17.42
N SER A 139 -39.73 -49.89 17.02
CA SER A 139 -39.94 -48.98 15.88
C SER A 139 -39.33 -47.59 16.11
N LEU A 140 -39.31 -47.10 17.35
CA LEU A 140 -38.66 -45.84 17.69
C LEU A 140 -37.13 -45.96 17.60
N ALA A 141 -36.55 -47.08 18.05
CA ALA A 141 -35.12 -47.35 17.93
C ALA A 141 -34.68 -47.45 16.46
N ASP A 142 -35.46 -48.13 15.62
CA ASP A 142 -35.20 -48.21 14.17
C ASP A 142 -35.24 -46.82 13.51
N GLY A 143 -36.24 -46.00 13.87
CA GLY A 143 -36.34 -44.63 13.39
C GLY A 143 -35.19 -43.74 13.85
N GLN A 144 -34.75 -43.87 15.10
CA GLN A 144 -33.59 -43.15 15.63
C GLN A 144 -32.29 -43.59 14.95
N ALA A 145 -32.11 -44.88 14.66
CA ALA A 145 -30.96 -45.39 13.94
C ALA A 145 -30.90 -44.88 12.50
N ALA A 146 -32.04 -44.86 11.79
CA ALA A 146 -32.14 -44.31 10.44
C ALA A 146 -31.84 -42.79 10.42
N LEU A 147 -32.34 -42.05 11.41
CA LEU A 147 -32.05 -40.62 11.55
C LEU A 147 -30.57 -40.36 11.84
N ALA A 148 -29.96 -41.15 12.73
CA ALA A 148 -28.53 -41.05 13.03
C ALA A 148 -27.67 -41.34 11.80
N GLY A 149 -28.03 -42.34 11.01
CA GLY A 149 -27.38 -42.65 9.74
C GLY A 149 -27.48 -41.47 8.75
N ALA A 150 -28.68 -40.92 8.55
CA ALA A 150 -28.88 -39.78 7.65
C ALA A 150 -28.12 -38.53 8.11
N LEU A 151 -28.11 -38.23 9.42
CA LEU A 151 -27.36 -37.10 9.98
C LEU A 151 -25.85 -37.27 9.78
N SER A 152 -25.33 -38.49 9.94
CA SER A 152 -23.91 -38.78 9.69
C SER A 152 -23.53 -38.61 8.22
N ALA A 153 -24.37 -39.07 7.29
CA ALA A 153 -24.15 -38.90 5.86
C ALA A 153 -24.20 -37.41 5.44
N VAL A 154 -25.14 -36.65 6.01
CA VAL A 154 -25.22 -35.20 5.81
C VAL A 154 -23.99 -34.49 6.36
N ALA A 155 -23.45 -34.92 7.51
CA ALA A 155 -22.23 -34.36 8.08
C ALA A 155 -21.03 -34.56 7.16
N VAL A 156 -20.83 -35.79 6.65
CA VAL A 156 -19.73 -36.11 5.71
C VAL A 156 -19.85 -35.30 4.41
N LEU A 157 -21.06 -35.22 3.85
CA LEU A 157 -21.29 -34.45 2.63
C LEU A 157 -21.09 -32.94 2.84
N ARG A 158 -21.43 -32.41 4.01
CA ARG A 158 -21.17 -31.01 4.36
C ARG A 158 -19.67 -30.73 4.47
N GLU A 159 -18.91 -31.61 5.12
CA GLU A 159 -17.47 -31.47 5.26
C GLU A 159 -16.77 -31.51 3.89
N GLU A 160 -17.15 -32.44 3.01
CA GLU A 160 -16.62 -32.52 1.65
C GLU A 160 -17.02 -31.28 0.82
N TYR A 161 -18.25 -30.80 0.95
CA TYR A 161 -18.70 -29.57 0.29
C TYR A 161 -17.89 -28.35 0.75
N GLU A 162 -17.67 -28.20 2.06
CA GLU A 162 -16.86 -27.12 2.63
C GLU A 162 -15.41 -27.20 2.15
N ARG A 163 -14.82 -28.41 2.10
CA ARG A 163 -13.47 -28.64 1.55
C ARG A 163 -13.35 -28.20 0.10
N GLN A 164 -14.27 -28.63 -0.76
CA GLN A 164 -14.27 -28.29 -2.19
C GLN A 164 -14.53 -26.80 -2.42
N MET A 165 -15.45 -26.21 -1.67
CA MET A 165 -15.70 -24.76 -1.72
C MET A 165 -14.49 -23.96 -1.25
N GLY A 166 -13.76 -24.44 -0.24
CA GLY A 166 -12.49 -23.88 0.20
C GLY A 166 -11.43 -23.89 -0.91
N GLN A 167 -11.24 -25.04 -1.57
CA GLN A 167 -10.30 -25.17 -2.69
C GLN A 167 -10.67 -24.26 -3.87
N LYS A 168 -11.96 -24.20 -4.23
CA LYS A 168 -12.46 -23.30 -5.27
C LYS A 168 -12.13 -21.84 -4.94
N ARG A 169 -12.42 -21.39 -3.71
CA ARG A 169 -12.12 -20.01 -3.27
C ARG A 169 -10.62 -19.70 -3.29
N ALA A 170 -9.78 -20.65 -2.88
CA ALA A 170 -8.33 -20.49 -2.93
C ALA A 170 -7.82 -20.32 -4.37
N LEU A 171 -8.27 -21.17 -5.29
CA LEU A 171 -7.93 -21.07 -6.71
C LEU A 171 -8.44 -19.76 -7.34
N GLU A 172 -9.67 -19.34 -7.02
CA GLU A 172 -10.22 -18.05 -7.48
C GLU A 172 -9.38 -16.87 -6.99
N ALA A 173 -8.89 -16.91 -5.74
CA ALA A 173 -8.00 -15.89 -5.18
C ALA A 173 -6.62 -15.88 -5.86
N GLU A 174 -6.04 -17.05 -6.14
CA GLU A 174 -4.78 -17.16 -6.88
C GLU A 174 -4.93 -16.63 -8.32
N LEU A 175 -6.02 -16.98 -9.01
CA LEU A 175 -6.30 -16.51 -10.36
C LEU A 175 -6.48 -14.98 -10.39
N ALA A 176 -7.17 -14.41 -9.40
CA ALA A 176 -7.28 -12.97 -9.24
C ALA A 176 -5.92 -12.30 -9.04
N ASN A 177 -5.06 -12.87 -8.20
CA ASN A 177 -3.71 -12.36 -7.98
C ASN A 177 -2.84 -12.43 -9.24
N LEU A 178 -2.86 -13.56 -9.96
CA LEU A 178 -2.14 -13.72 -11.22
C LEU A 178 -2.62 -12.74 -12.30
N ARG A 179 -3.94 -12.52 -12.43
CA ARG A 179 -4.48 -11.50 -13.33
C ARG A 179 -4.00 -10.10 -12.96
N ALA A 180 -4.00 -9.76 -11.67
CA ALA A 180 -3.47 -8.48 -11.21
C ALA A 180 -1.96 -8.33 -11.46
N LYS A 181 -1.18 -9.41 -11.35
CA LYS A 181 0.24 -9.43 -11.71
C LYS A 181 0.46 -9.25 -13.22
N LEU A 182 -0.32 -9.95 -14.06
CA LEU A 182 -0.27 -9.80 -15.52
C LEU A 182 -0.63 -8.38 -15.97
N ALA A 183 -1.72 -7.81 -15.46
CA ALA A 183 -2.12 -6.44 -15.79
C ALA A 183 -1.04 -5.41 -15.41
N ARG A 184 -0.36 -5.61 -14.26
CA ARG A 184 0.79 -4.78 -13.86
C ARG A 184 1.98 -4.96 -14.80
N ALA A 185 2.32 -6.19 -15.17
CA ALA A 185 3.40 -6.47 -16.12
C ALA A 185 3.14 -5.86 -17.50
N GLU A 186 1.90 -5.91 -18.00
CA GLU A 186 1.50 -5.28 -19.26
C GLU A 186 1.63 -3.75 -19.22
N ARG A 187 1.20 -3.11 -18.12
CA ARG A 187 1.38 -1.66 -17.92
C ARG A 187 2.85 -1.27 -17.88
N LEU A 188 3.67 -2.06 -17.17
CA LEU A 188 5.13 -1.85 -17.15
C LEU A 188 5.74 -2.01 -18.55
N MET A 189 5.38 -3.06 -19.28
CA MET A 189 5.89 -3.28 -20.63
C MET A 189 5.51 -2.15 -21.60
N THR A 190 4.28 -1.64 -21.52
CA THR A 190 3.87 -0.51 -22.36
C THR A 190 4.59 0.78 -21.97
N GLY A 191 4.75 1.06 -20.67
CA GLY A 191 5.54 2.19 -20.17
C GLY A 191 7.02 2.14 -20.58
N PHE A 192 7.67 0.99 -20.41
CA PHE A 192 9.06 0.77 -20.85
C PHE A 192 9.23 0.93 -22.35
N LYS A 193 8.23 0.52 -23.16
CA LYS A 193 8.28 0.68 -24.61
C LYS A 193 8.27 2.15 -25.03
N SER A 194 7.42 2.99 -24.43
CA SER A 194 7.41 4.42 -24.75
C SER A 194 8.67 5.13 -24.27
N GLU A 195 9.18 4.74 -23.10
CA GLU A 195 10.39 5.36 -22.55
C GLU A 195 11.64 4.98 -23.35
N ARG A 196 11.72 3.73 -23.80
CA ARG A 196 12.76 3.29 -24.74
C ARG A 196 12.77 4.12 -26.02
N LEU A 197 11.61 4.37 -26.64
CA LEU A 197 11.53 5.17 -27.87
C LEU A 197 12.04 6.60 -27.63
N ARG A 198 11.70 7.22 -26.49
CA ARG A 198 12.21 8.55 -26.11
C ARG A 198 13.72 8.57 -25.95
N TRP A 199 14.30 7.53 -25.35
CA TRP A 199 15.76 7.42 -25.20
C TRP A 199 16.44 7.16 -26.54
N GLU A 200 15.82 6.38 -27.43
CA GLU A 200 16.31 6.19 -28.81
C GLU A 200 16.27 7.52 -29.58
N ASP A 201 15.19 8.29 -29.48
CA ASP A 201 15.08 9.62 -30.10
C ASP A 201 16.09 10.62 -29.51
N ALA A 202 16.25 10.65 -28.18
CA ALA A 202 17.24 11.50 -27.53
C ALA A 202 18.67 11.10 -27.89
N ALA A 203 18.96 9.81 -27.97
CA ALA A 203 20.27 9.30 -28.39
C ALA A 203 20.59 9.72 -29.83
N THR A 204 19.64 9.57 -30.76
CA THR A 204 19.84 9.98 -32.16
C THR A 204 20.01 11.50 -32.30
N GLN A 205 19.29 12.31 -31.51
CA GLN A 205 19.48 13.76 -31.47
C GLN A 205 20.86 14.15 -30.93
N LEU A 206 21.34 13.48 -29.87
CA LEU A 206 22.67 13.70 -29.31
C LEU A 206 23.77 13.26 -30.27
N GLU A 207 23.60 12.15 -30.98
CA GLU A 207 24.53 11.71 -32.03
C GLU A 207 24.62 12.73 -33.17
N ALA A 208 23.48 13.28 -33.62
CA ALA A 208 23.45 14.34 -34.62
C ALA A 208 24.14 15.63 -34.11
N ALA A 209 23.89 16.01 -32.86
CA ALA A 209 24.52 17.17 -32.23
C ALA A 209 26.05 16.97 -32.11
N LEU A 210 26.51 15.76 -31.75
CA LEU A 210 27.93 15.43 -31.62
C LEU A 210 28.72 15.71 -32.90
N VAL A 211 28.14 15.41 -34.06
CA VAL A 211 28.76 15.64 -35.37
C VAL A 211 28.96 17.14 -35.63
N ALA A 212 28.03 17.99 -35.16
CA ALA A 212 28.07 19.44 -35.33
C ALA A 212 28.96 20.18 -34.30
N VAL A 213 29.40 19.50 -33.22
CA VAL A 213 30.19 20.12 -32.14
C VAL A 213 31.43 20.87 -32.63
N PRO A 214 32.27 20.35 -33.56
CA PRO A 214 33.46 21.07 -34.00
C PRO A 214 33.13 22.41 -34.67
N GLY A 215 32.09 22.44 -35.50
CA GLY A 215 31.62 23.64 -36.16
C GLY A 215 31.01 24.63 -35.18
N ASP A 216 30.12 24.15 -34.30
CA ASP A 216 29.49 24.96 -33.26
C ASP A 216 30.55 25.54 -32.30
N ALA A 217 31.53 24.75 -31.89
CA ALA A 217 32.63 25.20 -31.04
C ALA A 217 33.53 26.23 -31.74
N ALA A 218 33.81 26.05 -33.04
CA ALA A 218 34.57 27.03 -33.81
C ALA A 218 33.83 28.37 -33.85
N VAL A 219 32.55 28.38 -34.20
CA VAL A 219 31.75 29.60 -34.26
C VAL A 219 31.57 30.26 -32.89
N ALA A 220 31.37 29.46 -31.84
CA ALA A 220 31.33 29.95 -30.47
C ALA A 220 32.67 30.58 -30.04
N SER A 221 33.80 29.96 -30.40
CA SER A 221 35.13 30.48 -30.07
C SER A 221 35.47 31.78 -30.81
N THR A 222 35.08 31.89 -32.09
CA THR A 222 35.26 33.12 -32.87
C THR A 222 34.36 34.22 -32.34
N PHE A 223 33.14 33.89 -31.93
CA PHE A 223 32.25 34.86 -31.30
C PHE A 223 32.81 35.39 -29.98
N LEU A 224 33.24 34.51 -29.08
CA LEU A 224 33.84 34.93 -27.80
C LEU A 224 35.11 35.77 -27.98
N SER A 225 35.88 35.51 -29.05
CA SER A 225 37.15 36.21 -29.29
C SER A 225 36.97 37.55 -29.99
N TYR A 226 36.02 37.67 -30.93
CA TYR A 226 35.95 38.83 -31.82
C TYR A 226 34.64 39.61 -31.73
N ALA A 227 33.54 39.02 -31.26
CA ALA A 227 32.23 39.68 -31.32
C ALA A 227 32.04 40.74 -30.22
N GLY A 228 32.85 40.73 -29.15
CA GLY A 228 32.71 41.59 -27.97
C GLY A 228 32.54 43.08 -28.29
N PRO A 229 33.45 43.71 -29.04
CA PRO A 229 33.40 45.16 -29.33
C PRO A 229 32.24 45.61 -30.21
N PHE A 230 31.54 44.69 -30.87
CA PHE A 230 30.57 45.02 -31.90
C PHE A 230 29.14 45.14 -31.36
N PRO A 231 28.29 45.99 -31.97
CA PRO A 231 26.88 46.08 -31.63
C PRO A 231 26.09 44.82 -32.06
N ALA A 232 24.94 44.60 -31.43
CA ALA A 232 24.10 43.40 -31.62
C ALA A 232 23.85 43.06 -33.11
N ASP A 233 23.47 44.04 -33.93
CA ASP A 233 23.17 43.82 -35.36
C ASP A 233 24.37 43.29 -36.15
N PHE A 234 25.57 43.80 -35.84
CA PHE A 234 26.79 43.35 -36.49
C PHE A 234 27.23 41.97 -35.98
N ARG A 235 26.98 41.65 -34.71
CA ARG A 235 27.25 40.31 -34.15
C ARG A 235 26.42 39.23 -34.84
N VAL A 236 25.15 39.50 -35.13
CA VAL A 236 24.28 38.58 -35.89
C VAL A 236 24.84 38.37 -37.30
N THR A 237 25.19 39.45 -37.98
CA THR A 237 25.78 39.39 -39.33
C THR A 237 27.09 38.60 -39.36
N LEU A 238 27.96 38.80 -38.36
CA LEU A 238 29.20 38.04 -38.21
C LEU A 238 28.95 36.56 -37.93
N ALA A 239 28.00 36.24 -37.04
CA ALA A 239 27.64 34.87 -36.72
C ALA A 239 27.09 34.13 -37.95
N ASP A 240 26.24 34.78 -38.72
CA ASP A 240 25.70 34.24 -39.98
C ASP A 240 26.80 34.06 -41.03
N ALA A 241 27.73 35.01 -41.15
CA ALA A 241 28.87 34.91 -42.05
C ALA A 241 29.81 33.76 -41.68
N TRP A 242 30.13 33.59 -40.39
CA TRP A 242 30.94 32.47 -39.90
C TRP A 242 30.23 31.14 -40.13
N HIS A 243 28.93 31.05 -39.86
CA HIS A 243 28.14 29.84 -40.13
C HIS A 243 28.16 29.49 -41.64
N GLY A 244 27.96 30.48 -42.51
CA GLY A 244 28.05 30.31 -43.96
C GLY A 244 29.44 29.85 -44.42
N GLN A 245 30.51 30.37 -43.82
CA GLN A 245 31.88 29.93 -44.10
C GLN A 245 32.17 28.50 -43.63
N MET A 246 31.71 28.11 -42.44
CA MET A 246 31.88 26.74 -41.94
C MET A 246 31.15 25.73 -42.84
N THR A 247 29.95 26.09 -43.30
CA THR A 247 29.19 25.30 -44.26
C THR A 247 29.93 25.19 -45.61
N ALA A 248 30.49 26.29 -46.12
CA ALA A 248 31.27 26.29 -47.36
C ALA A 248 32.56 25.45 -47.26
N LEU A 249 33.17 25.38 -46.06
CA LEU A 249 34.33 24.55 -45.77
C LEU A 249 33.99 23.07 -45.53
N GLY A 250 32.70 22.69 -45.55
CA GLY A 250 32.24 21.32 -45.32
C GLY A 250 32.32 20.88 -43.86
N ILE A 251 32.39 21.82 -42.92
CA ILE A 251 32.36 21.54 -41.48
C ILE A 251 30.90 21.42 -41.04
N PRO A 252 30.49 20.33 -40.38
CA PRO A 252 29.12 20.21 -39.87
C PRO A 252 28.84 21.24 -38.78
N VAL A 253 27.73 21.96 -38.90
CA VAL A 253 27.25 22.98 -37.95
C VAL A 253 25.75 22.79 -37.74
N SER A 254 25.26 23.10 -36.55
CA SER A 254 23.83 22.98 -36.22
C SER A 254 22.96 23.94 -37.06
N SER A 255 21.83 23.45 -37.55
CA SER A 255 20.94 24.14 -38.51
C SER A 255 20.01 25.21 -37.91
N GLY A 256 20.27 25.66 -36.68
CA GLY A 256 19.41 26.57 -35.90
C GLY A 256 19.92 28.00 -35.68
N GLY A 257 21.02 28.38 -36.31
CA GLY A 257 21.73 29.63 -36.01
C GLY A 257 22.51 29.55 -34.69
N VAL A 258 23.44 30.47 -34.49
CA VAL A 258 24.33 30.47 -33.31
C VAL A 258 23.59 31.07 -32.12
N LYS A 259 22.99 30.23 -31.28
CA LYS A 259 22.48 30.65 -29.98
C LYS A 259 23.50 30.29 -28.90
N LEU A 260 24.40 31.23 -28.62
CA LEU A 260 25.47 31.06 -27.62
C LEU A 260 24.92 30.75 -26.23
N ALA A 261 23.77 31.35 -25.89
CA ALA A 261 23.07 31.06 -24.64
C ALA A 261 22.74 29.59 -24.45
N SER A 262 22.33 28.87 -25.51
CA SER A 262 22.04 27.44 -25.43
C SER A 262 23.29 26.55 -25.50
N GLN A 263 24.43 27.06 -25.97
CA GLN A 263 25.66 26.27 -26.16
C GLN A 263 26.66 26.45 -25.01
N LEU A 264 26.73 27.63 -24.40
CA LEU A 264 27.77 28.02 -23.45
C LEU A 264 27.23 28.38 -22.05
N ALA A 265 25.92 28.48 -21.88
CA ALA A 265 25.28 28.74 -20.60
C ALA A 265 24.18 27.71 -20.33
N ASP A 266 24.01 27.38 -19.05
CA ASP A 266 22.86 26.61 -18.59
C ASP A 266 21.68 27.57 -18.35
N ALA A 267 20.45 27.10 -18.57
CA ALA A 267 19.25 27.88 -18.32
C ALA A 267 19.20 28.39 -16.87
N ALA A 268 19.60 27.56 -15.91
CA ALA A 268 19.69 27.97 -14.50
C ALA A 268 20.70 29.11 -14.26
N GLN A 269 21.82 29.10 -15.00
CA GLN A 269 22.83 30.14 -14.90
C GLN A 269 22.33 31.47 -15.48
N VAL A 270 21.64 31.42 -16.62
CA VAL A 270 21.02 32.60 -17.24
C VAL A 270 19.97 33.20 -16.31
N GLN A 271 19.12 32.37 -15.70
CA GLN A 271 18.14 32.82 -14.70
C GLN A 271 18.81 33.45 -13.47
N ALA A 272 19.87 32.85 -12.96
CA ALA A 272 20.64 33.44 -11.86
C ALA A 272 21.20 34.83 -12.22
N TRP A 273 21.64 35.05 -13.47
CA TRP A 273 22.09 36.37 -13.90
C TRP A 273 20.95 37.39 -13.95
N HIS A 274 19.74 36.99 -14.36
CA HIS A 274 18.58 37.88 -14.32
C HIS A 274 18.19 38.27 -12.90
N LEU A 275 18.22 37.33 -11.96
CA LEU A 275 18.03 37.62 -10.53
C LEU A 275 19.11 38.56 -9.97
N GLN A 276 20.31 38.53 -10.55
CA GLN A 276 21.43 39.43 -10.21
C GLN A 276 21.36 40.79 -10.96
N GLY A 277 20.25 41.08 -11.63
CA GLY A 277 20.02 42.39 -12.28
C GLY A 277 20.50 42.50 -13.73
N LEU A 278 20.89 41.40 -14.37
CA LEU A 278 21.16 41.38 -15.82
C LEU A 278 19.84 41.47 -16.60
N PRO A 279 19.70 42.35 -17.59
CA PRO A 279 18.48 42.39 -18.40
C PRO A 279 18.31 41.15 -19.29
N GLU A 280 17.06 40.87 -19.66
CA GLU A 280 16.61 39.65 -20.35
C GLU A 280 16.84 39.66 -21.87
N ASP A 281 17.52 40.68 -22.39
CA ASP A 281 17.84 40.75 -23.80
C ASP A 281 18.99 39.80 -24.19
N SER A 282 18.92 39.25 -25.39
CA SER A 282 19.91 38.29 -25.90
C SER A 282 21.34 38.88 -25.91
N PHE A 283 21.45 40.18 -26.15
CA PHE A 283 22.73 40.89 -26.17
C PHE A 283 23.39 40.96 -24.79
N SER A 284 22.63 41.26 -23.74
CA SER A 284 23.13 41.23 -22.36
C SER A 284 23.47 39.83 -21.88
N VAL A 285 22.70 38.81 -22.28
CA VAL A 285 23.04 37.41 -22.00
C VAL A 285 24.33 37.01 -22.71
N ASP A 286 24.52 37.36 -23.98
CA ASP A 286 25.78 37.12 -24.71
C ASP A 286 26.98 37.82 -24.04
N ASN A 287 26.78 39.05 -23.57
CA ASN A 287 27.78 39.81 -22.83
C ASN A 287 28.14 39.12 -21.49
N ALA A 288 27.13 38.61 -20.76
CA ALA A 288 27.36 37.88 -19.51
C ALA A 288 28.09 36.55 -19.73
N ILE A 289 27.81 35.87 -20.85
CA ILE A 289 28.54 34.67 -21.28
C ILE A 289 30.00 35.02 -21.55
N MET A 290 30.27 36.10 -22.30
CA MET A 290 31.63 36.55 -22.55
C MET A 290 32.36 36.88 -21.25
N VAL A 291 31.76 37.64 -20.34
CA VAL A 291 32.38 37.97 -19.05
C VAL A 291 32.68 36.73 -18.21
N SER A 292 31.84 35.69 -18.32
CA SER A 292 31.97 34.47 -17.52
C SER A 292 32.91 33.42 -18.13
N ARG A 293 33.00 33.36 -19.47
CA ARG A 293 33.73 32.32 -20.21
C ARG A 293 35.04 32.81 -20.82
N CYS A 294 35.20 34.10 -21.05
CA CYS A 294 36.42 34.63 -21.65
C CYS A 294 37.60 34.48 -20.70
N GLN A 295 38.71 34.00 -21.26
CA GLN A 295 39.96 33.90 -20.52
C GLN A 295 40.68 35.24 -20.40
N ARG A 296 40.28 36.31 -21.08
CA ARG A 296 40.90 37.64 -20.93
C ARG A 296 40.14 38.47 -19.89
N TRP A 297 40.74 39.56 -19.43
CA TRP A 297 40.06 40.47 -18.51
C TRP A 297 38.99 41.27 -19.27
N PRO A 298 37.70 41.15 -18.89
CA PRO A 298 36.63 41.87 -19.56
C PRO A 298 36.70 43.38 -19.26
N LEU A 299 36.55 44.19 -20.30
CA LEU A 299 36.46 45.65 -20.23
C LEU A 299 35.02 46.07 -20.60
N LEU A 300 34.24 46.36 -19.58
CA LEU A 300 32.83 46.70 -19.70
C LEU A 300 32.68 48.21 -19.93
N VAL A 301 32.17 48.58 -21.09
CA VAL A 301 31.70 49.93 -21.38
C VAL A 301 30.26 50.04 -20.88
N ASP A 302 30.12 50.68 -19.73
CA ASP A 302 28.89 50.72 -18.94
C ASP A 302 28.58 52.16 -18.49
N PRO A 303 28.12 53.03 -19.40
CA PRO A 303 27.76 54.41 -19.06
C PRO A 303 26.60 54.50 -18.07
N GLN A 304 25.79 53.43 -17.94
CA GLN A 304 24.61 53.39 -17.07
C GLN A 304 24.85 52.67 -15.72
N GLY A 305 26.02 52.05 -15.52
CA GLY A 305 26.37 51.34 -14.29
C GLY A 305 25.64 50.00 -14.07
N GLN A 306 24.98 49.45 -15.09
CA GLN A 306 24.18 48.23 -14.98
C GLN A 306 25.05 46.97 -14.87
N ALA A 307 26.09 46.87 -15.69
CA ALA A 307 27.05 45.77 -15.65
C ALA A 307 27.82 45.76 -14.33
N MET A 308 28.13 46.95 -13.80
CA MET A 308 28.73 47.11 -12.49
C MET A 308 27.82 46.59 -11.37
N GLN A 309 26.53 46.91 -11.41
CA GLN A 309 25.57 46.41 -10.41
C GLN A 309 25.45 44.89 -10.47
N TRP A 310 25.38 44.31 -11.67
CA TRP A 310 25.34 42.87 -11.87
C TRP A 310 26.59 42.17 -11.31
N LEU A 311 27.79 42.66 -11.65
CA LEU A 311 29.05 42.10 -11.13
C LEU A 311 29.13 42.20 -9.60
N LYS A 312 28.69 43.31 -9.01
CA LYS A 312 28.65 43.50 -7.56
C LYS A 312 27.75 42.46 -6.88
N GLN A 313 26.59 42.14 -7.46
CA GLN A 313 25.68 41.14 -6.92
C GLN A 313 26.17 39.71 -7.13
N ARG A 314 26.72 39.42 -8.31
CA ARG A 314 27.26 38.09 -8.66
C ARG A 314 28.43 37.69 -7.76
N ASP A 315 29.39 38.60 -7.55
CA ASP A 315 30.62 38.34 -6.81
C ASP A 315 30.55 38.80 -5.34
N ALA A 316 29.36 39.15 -4.84
CA ALA A 316 29.13 39.62 -3.46
C ALA A 316 29.63 38.62 -2.41
N ALA A 317 29.37 37.32 -2.64
CA ALA A 317 29.75 36.25 -1.72
C ALA A 317 31.27 36.02 -1.65
N ALA A 318 32.04 36.47 -2.63
CA ALA A 318 33.47 36.23 -2.75
C ALA A 318 34.34 37.34 -2.12
N GLY A 319 33.74 38.35 -1.49
CA GLY A 319 34.49 39.47 -0.90
C GLY A 319 35.09 40.40 -1.96
N LEU A 320 34.24 40.87 -2.87
CA LEU A 320 34.61 41.75 -3.98
C LEU A 320 35.29 43.04 -3.51
N LEU A 321 36.43 43.35 -4.12
CA LEU A 321 37.15 44.60 -3.93
C LEU A 321 36.86 45.55 -5.11
N VAL A 322 36.24 46.69 -4.84
CA VAL A 322 35.98 47.72 -5.86
C VAL A 322 37.03 48.81 -5.70
N VAL A 323 37.81 49.04 -6.75
CA VAL A 323 38.93 50.00 -6.76
C VAL A 323 38.68 51.04 -7.83
N ASP A 324 38.80 52.31 -7.46
CA ASP A 324 38.72 53.43 -8.40
C ASP A 324 40.03 53.53 -9.20
N ALA A 325 39.95 53.69 -10.53
CA ALA A 325 41.10 53.81 -11.40
C ALA A 325 41.96 55.05 -11.10
N HIS A 326 41.39 56.10 -10.50
CA HIS A 326 42.11 57.31 -10.12
C HIS A 326 42.68 57.27 -8.70
N ALA A 327 42.49 56.16 -7.97
CA ALA A 327 42.99 56.02 -6.60
C ALA A 327 44.53 56.03 -6.56
N HIS A 328 45.11 56.85 -5.68
CA HIS A 328 46.58 56.93 -5.51
C HIS A 328 47.20 55.61 -5.02
N ASP A 329 46.41 54.75 -4.39
CA ASP A 329 46.78 53.44 -3.86
C ASP A 329 46.29 52.26 -4.73
N LEU A 330 45.85 52.53 -5.97
CA LEU A 330 45.37 51.52 -6.93
C LEU A 330 46.24 50.25 -6.97
N LEU A 331 47.55 50.42 -7.17
CA LEU A 331 48.47 49.27 -7.28
C LEU A 331 48.58 48.50 -5.97
N LEU A 332 48.52 49.17 -4.82
CA LEU A 332 48.57 48.51 -3.52
C LEU A 332 47.29 47.69 -3.27
N GLN A 333 46.13 48.24 -3.62
CA GLN A 333 44.85 47.53 -3.51
C GLN A 333 44.78 46.33 -4.46
N LEU A 334 45.35 46.47 -5.66
CA LEU A 334 45.51 45.35 -6.60
C LEU A 334 46.47 44.30 -6.09
N GLU A 335 47.60 44.67 -5.46
CA GLU A 335 48.53 43.72 -4.82
C GLU A 335 47.80 42.87 -3.78
N VAL A 336 46.96 43.50 -2.94
CA VAL A 336 46.14 42.81 -1.93
C VAL A 336 45.15 41.86 -2.59
N GLY A 337 44.44 42.30 -3.64
CA GLY A 337 43.47 41.47 -4.36
C GLY A 337 44.13 40.27 -5.06
N ILE A 338 45.27 40.50 -5.71
CA ILE A 338 46.04 39.47 -6.44
C ILE A 338 46.59 38.42 -5.49
N THR A 339 47.15 38.83 -4.35
CA THR A 339 47.70 37.93 -3.34
C THR A 339 46.60 37.19 -2.57
N GLY A 340 45.51 37.90 -2.26
CA GLY A 340 44.35 37.34 -1.55
C GLY A 340 43.43 36.47 -2.40
N GLY A 341 43.56 36.54 -3.73
CA GLY A 341 42.69 35.82 -4.66
C GLY A 341 41.25 36.32 -4.68
N THR A 342 41.01 37.54 -4.21
CA THR A 342 39.68 38.16 -4.24
C THR A 342 39.38 38.72 -5.63
N PRO A 343 38.12 38.70 -6.08
CA PRO A 343 37.74 39.36 -7.31
C PRO A 343 37.82 40.88 -7.14
N VAL A 344 38.41 41.55 -8.14
CA VAL A 344 38.60 43.00 -8.18
C VAL A 344 37.81 43.59 -9.35
N ILE A 345 37.06 44.65 -9.09
CA ILE A 345 36.50 45.52 -10.14
C ILE A 345 37.30 46.83 -10.16
N LEU A 346 37.91 47.13 -11.29
CA LEU A 346 38.47 48.44 -11.58
C LEU A 346 37.35 49.34 -12.11
N GLN A 347 36.98 50.33 -11.33
CA GLN A 347 35.91 51.27 -11.61
C GLN A 347 36.46 52.53 -12.29
N ASP A 348 35.69 53.06 -13.24
CA ASP A 348 35.93 54.34 -13.91
C ASP A 348 37.27 54.41 -14.65
N ALA A 349 37.62 53.35 -15.38
CA ALA A 349 38.84 53.33 -16.18
C ALA A 349 38.79 54.34 -17.35
N ASP A 350 39.85 55.13 -17.48
CA ASP A 350 40.10 56.05 -18.60
C ASP A 350 40.60 55.31 -19.86
N GLU A 351 40.72 56.05 -20.97
CA GLU A 351 41.32 55.58 -22.22
C GLU A 351 42.81 55.19 -22.07
N ALA A 352 43.51 55.79 -21.10
CA ALA A 352 44.91 55.54 -20.81
C ALA A 352 45.06 54.83 -19.46
N PHE A 353 45.54 53.58 -19.48
CA PHE A 353 45.85 52.82 -18.28
C PHE A 353 47.23 53.19 -17.71
N ASP A 354 47.39 53.05 -16.39
CA ASP A 354 48.70 53.11 -15.74
C ASP A 354 49.64 52.06 -16.36
N PRO A 355 50.82 52.44 -16.88
CA PRO A 355 51.79 51.50 -17.46
C PRO A 355 52.18 50.35 -16.52
N GLY A 356 52.05 50.54 -15.20
CA GLY A 356 52.25 49.49 -14.20
C GLY A 356 51.26 48.33 -14.29
N LEU A 357 50.09 48.52 -14.91
CA LEU A 357 49.06 47.50 -15.12
C LEU A 357 49.31 46.64 -16.36
N GLY A 358 50.17 47.08 -17.29
CA GLY A 358 50.45 46.34 -18.54
C GLY A 358 50.77 44.85 -18.33
N PRO A 359 51.67 44.48 -17.39
CA PRO A 359 51.96 43.06 -17.11
C PRO A 359 50.73 42.28 -16.61
N LEU A 360 49.83 42.91 -15.84
CA LEU A 360 48.60 42.30 -15.33
C LEU A 360 47.57 42.08 -16.45
N LEU A 361 47.39 43.11 -17.28
CA LEU A 361 46.46 43.08 -18.42
C LEU A 361 46.91 42.05 -19.46
N ALA A 362 48.21 42.04 -19.80
CA ALA A 362 48.82 41.05 -20.69
C ALA A 362 49.00 39.66 -20.06
N ARG A 363 48.71 39.50 -18.75
CA ARG A 363 48.89 38.25 -18.00
C ARG A 363 50.29 37.65 -18.16
N ALA A 364 51.31 38.50 -18.06
CA ALA A 364 52.72 38.13 -18.20
C ALA A 364 53.24 37.39 -16.94
N TYR A 365 52.66 36.22 -16.63
CA TYR A 365 53.00 35.42 -15.46
C TYR A 365 54.39 34.79 -15.60
N MET A 366 55.20 34.94 -14.57
CA MET A 366 56.46 34.22 -14.41
C MET A 366 56.24 33.05 -13.46
N THR A 367 56.51 31.83 -13.94
CA THR A 367 56.37 30.62 -13.13
C THR A 367 57.63 30.42 -12.30
N ARG A 368 57.52 30.49 -10.97
CA ARG A 368 58.59 30.12 -10.03
C ARG A 368 58.12 28.91 -9.22
N GLY A 369 58.63 27.72 -9.54
CA GLY A 369 58.20 26.49 -8.89
C GLY A 369 56.73 26.17 -9.20
N ARG A 370 55.89 26.05 -8.16
CA ARG A 370 54.43 25.76 -8.28
C ARG A 370 53.55 27.01 -8.29
N THR A 371 54.11 28.20 -8.00
CA THR A 371 53.37 29.45 -7.85
C THR A 371 53.58 30.36 -9.05
N ARG A 372 52.53 31.13 -9.39
CA ARG A 372 52.57 32.12 -10.48
C ARG A 372 52.89 33.47 -9.87
N THR A 373 53.91 34.13 -10.38
CA THR A 373 54.31 35.47 -9.92
C THR A 373 54.15 36.48 -11.04
N LEU A 374 53.78 37.71 -10.70
CA LEU A 374 53.61 38.81 -11.62
C LEU A 374 54.41 40.01 -11.13
N ARG A 375 55.08 40.73 -12.04
CA ARG A 375 55.80 41.95 -11.70
C ARG A 375 54.91 43.17 -11.93
N LEU A 376 54.53 43.86 -10.86
CA LEU A 376 53.82 45.14 -10.90
C LEU A 376 54.82 46.26 -10.61
N ARG A 377 55.14 47.07 -11.63
CA ARG A 377 56.22 48.08 -11.62
C ARG A 377 57.58 47.49 -11.17
N SER A 378 57.87 47.58 -9.87
CA SER A 378 59.15 47.15 -9.25
C SER A 378 58.98 46.02 -8.24
N ARG A 379 57.75 45.57 -7.96
CA ARG A 379 57.45 44.51 -6.98
C ARG A 379 57.02 43.23 -7.68
N GLU A 380 57.47 42.09 -7.16
CA GLU A 380 57.00 40.78 -7.58
C GLU A 380 55.90 40.31 -6.61
N VAL A 381 54.75 39.93 -7.16
CA VAL A 381 53.53 39.60 -6.42
C VAL A 381 53.11 38.20 -6.80
N GLU A 382 52.75 37.37 -5.82
CA GLU A 382 52.22 36.04 -6.05
C GLU A 382 50.74 36.12 -6.45
N VAL A 383 50.39 35.52 -7.57
CA VAL A 383 49.04 35.51 -8.12
C VAL A 383 48.30 34.30 -7.59
N ALA A 384 47.33 34.52 -6.70
CA ALA A 384 46.45 33.47 -6.23
C ALA A 384 45.56 32.94 -7.36
N PRO A 385 45.29 31.62 -7.40
CA PRO A 385 44.55 30.99 -8.51
C PRO A 385 43.07 31.42 -8.63
N GLY A 386 42.50 32.04 -7.60
CA GLY A 386 41.11 32.55 -7.58
C GLY A 386 40.95 34.00 -8.06
N PHE A 387 42.04 34.72 -8.30
CA PHE A 387 42.00 36.14 -8.67
C PHE A 387 41.27 36.36 -10.00
N ARG A 388 40.32 37.30 -9.99
CA ARG A 388 39.59 37.77 -11.18
C ARG A 388 39.58 39.28 -11.24
N LEU A 389 39.85 39.85 -12.41
CA LEU A 389 39.78 41.28 -12.67
C LEU A 389 38.70 41.57 -13.70
N ALA A 390 37.80 42.51 -13.39
CA ALA A 390 36.89 43.12 -14.35
C ALA A 390 37.13 44.63 -14.38
N ILE A 391 37.11 45.22 -15.56
CA ILE A 391 37.32 46.66 -15.73
C ILE A 391 36.02 47.26 -16.21
N THR A 392 35.62 48.39 -15.64
CA THR A 392 34.41 49.13 -16.03
C THR A 392 34.79 50.56 -16.38
N THR A 393 34.17 51.10 -17.43
CA THR A 393 34.30 52.51 -17.82
C THR A 393 32.93 53.11 -18.05
N ARG A 394 32.74 54.36 -17.63
CA ARG A 394 31.52 55.13 -17.92
C ARG A 394 31.59 55.89 -19.23
N LEU A 395 32.74 55.87 -19.91
CA LEU A 395 32.90 56.53 -21.20
C LEU A 395 32.06 55.78 -22.23
N SER A 396 31.10 56.45 -22.88
CA SER A 396 30.21 55.81 -23.85
C SER A 396 30.92 55.36 -25.14
N ASN A 397 32.03 56.01 -25.49
CA ASN A 397 32.82 55.68 -26.68
C ASN A 397 34.33 55.95 -26.43
N PRO A 398 34.99 55.12 -25.61
CA PRO A 398 36.40 55.29 -25.30
C PRO A 398 37.29 54.88 -26.48
N VAL A 399 38.31 55.69 -26.79
CA VAL A 399 39.32 55.38 -27.80
C VAL A 399 40.55 54.78 -27.13
N PHE A 400 40.61 53.45 -27.07
CA PHE A 400 41.78 52.75 -26.54
C PHE A 400 42.91 52.66 -27.57
N THR A 401 44.16 52.70 -27.10
CA THR A 401 45.32 52.42 -27.95
C THR A 401 45.33 50.95 -28.38
N ALA A 402 45.93 50.65 -29.53
CA ALA A 402 46.01 49.27 -30.05
C ALA A 402 46.69 48.28 -29.09
N GLU A 403 47.61 48.77 -28.23
CA GLU A 403 48.24 47.96 -27.19
C GLU A 403 47.25 47.56 -26.09
N VAL A 404 46.45 48.53 -25.62
CA VAL A 404 45.40 48.29 -24.62
C VAL A 404 44.32 47.40 -25.23
N ALA A 405 43.84 47.71 -26.43
CA ALA A 405 42.83 46.91 -27.13
C ALA A 405 43.30 45.46 -27.39
N GLY A 406 44.57 45.24 -27.72
CA GLY A 406 45.12 43.90 -27.92
C GLY A 406 45.33 43.10 -26.62
N GLN A 407 45.57 43.79 -25.49
CA GLN A 407 45.74 43.18 -24.17
C GLN A 407 44.40 42.97 -23.45
N SER A 408 43.41 43.84 -23.68
CA SER A 408 42.03 43.75 -23.23
C SER A 408 41.09 43.56 -24.43
N ASP A 409 41.03 42.35 -24.98
CA ASP A 409 40.33 42.02 -26.23
C ASP A 409 38.79 42.04 -26.13
N LEU A 410 38.22 42.66 -25.10
CA LEU A 410 36.80 42.52 -24.82
C LEU A 410 36.20 43.83 -24.32
N THR A 411 36.06 44.80 -25.21
CA THR A 411 35.13 45.93 -25.04
C THR A 411 33.71 45.36 -25.08
N VAL A 412 33.08 45.16 -23.94
CA VAL A 412 31.67 44.79 -23.86
C VAL A 412 30.88 46.08 -23.67
N THR A 413 30.32 46.63 -24.75
CA THR A 413 29.34 47.72 -24.68
C THR A 413 28.03 47.15 -24.14
N VAL A 414 27.64 47.53 -22.93
CA VAL A 414 26.29 47.29 -22.41
C VAL A 414 25.44 48.49 -22.79
N THR A 415 24.78 48.42 -23.95
CA THR A 415 23.79 49.43 -24.34
C THR A 415 22.40 48.96 -23.90
N ALA A 416 21.88 49.65 -22.88
CA ALA A 416 20.47 49.85 -22.54
C ALA A 416 19.53 48.65 -22.75
N GLY A 417 19.43 47.79 -21.75
CA GLY A 417 18.33 46.83 -21.62
C GLY A 417 17.00 47.50 -21.28
N GLN A 418 15.95 47.17 -22.03
CA GLN A 418 14.56 47.37 -21.61
C GLN A 418 14.18 46.30 -20.56
N ARG A 419 13.48 46.74 -19.51
CA ARG A 419 12.90 45.89 -18.44
C ARG A 419 11.63 45.18 -18.94
N LEU A 420 11.38 43.95 -18.47
CA LEU A 420 10.10 43.52 -17.85
C LEU A 420 10.09 42.03 -17.40
N GLN A 421 10.02 41.86 -16.08
CA GLN A 421 9.35 40.84 -15.23
C GLN A 421 9.09 39.39 -15.70
N GLY A 422 9.40 38.45 -14.77
CA GLY A 422 8.57 37.27 -14.49
C GLY A 422 9.06 36.41 -13.31
N GLU A 423 8.45 36.58 -12.14
CA GLU A 423 8.60 35.67 -10.98
C GLU A 423 7.47 34.62 -10.98
N LEU A 424 7.78 33.31 -10.99
CA LEU A 424 7.17 32.20 -10.21
C LEU A 424 7.57 30.81 -10.77
N GLU A 425 8.73 30.27 -10.39
CA GLU A 425 9.07 28.85 -10.69
C GLU A 425 9.72 28.08 -9.50
N ASP A 426 10.02 28.76 -8.40
CA ASP A 426 10.83 28.19 -7.29
C ASP A 426 10.08 27.33 -6.26
N GLN A 427 8.81 26.99 -6.47
CA GLN A 427 8.07 26.12 -5.52
C GLN A 427 7.85 24.67 -5.99
N VAL A 428 8.30 24.31 -7.20
CA VAL A 428 8.07 22.96 -7.76
C VAL A 428 9.31 22.05 -7.68
N LEU A 429 10.51 22.63 -7.68
CA LEU A 429 11.77 21.87 -7.75
C LEU A 429 12.20 21.19 -6.44
N THR A 430 11.63 21.58 -5.29
CA THR A 430 12.01 21.04 -3.98
C THR A 430 11.31 19.72 -3.63
N LEU A 431 10.25 19.34 -4.35
CA LEU A 431 9.41 18.17 -4.02
C LEU A 431 9.78 16.89 -4.79
N LEU A 432 10.66 16.96 -5.79
CA LEU A 432 11.02 15.82 -6.66
C LEU A 432 12.32 15.10 -6.28
N ALA A 433 13.01 15.55 -5.22
CA ALA A 433 14.35 15.08 -4.87
C ALA A 433 14.39 13.81 -3.99
N GLY A 434 13.27 13.11 -3.76
CA GLY A 434 13.21 12.04 -2.75
C GLY A 434 12.34 10.85 -3.11
N ALA A 435 12.84 9.92 -3.92
CA ALA A 435 12.40 8.52 -3.86
C ALA A 435 13.37 7.60 -4.62
N HIS A 436 14.09 6.74 -3.87
CA HIS A 436 14.80 5.58 -4.40
C HIS A 436 14.25 4.32 -3.69
N GLY A 437 13.81 3.30 -4.44
CA GLY A 437 13.18 2.08 -3.91
C GLY A 437 12.87 1.02 -4.99
N SER A 438 12.54 -0.21 -4.59
CA SER A 438 12.83 -1.50 -5.26
C SER A 438 11.78 -2.01 -6.29
N LEU A 439 12.26 -2.41 -7.46
CA LEU A 439 11.59 -2.40 -8.77
C LEU A 439 10.47 -3.41 -9.10
N LEU A 440 10.05 -4.35 -8.23
CA LEU A 440 9.13 -5.43 -8.66
C LEU A 440 7.94 -5.75 -7.74
N GLU A 441 7.91 -5.22 -6.52
CA GLU A 441 6.73 -5.29 -5.64
C GLU A 441 6.03 -3.93 -5.48
N ASP A 442 6.67 -2.88 -5.96
CA ASP A 442 6.33 -1.49 -5.74
C ASP A 442 5.29 -0.99 -6.75
N SER A 443 4.08 -0.68 -6.27
CA SER A 443 3.11 0.13 -7.03
C SER A 443 3.72 1.49 -7.41
N SER A 444 4.68 1.97 -6.62
CA SER A 444 5.39 3.22 -6.84
C SER A 444 6.13 3.26 -8.17
N LEU A 445 6.61 2.14 -8.73
CA LEU A 445 7.28 2.17 -10.04
C LEU A 445 6.31 2.46 -11.18
N ILE A 446 5.13 1.83 -11.13
CA ILE A 446 4.05 2.09 -12.09
C ILE A 446 3.58 3.54 -11.94
N ASP A 447 3.42 4.01 -10.69
CA ASP A 447 3.06 5.39 -10.41
C ASP A 447 4.15 6.36 -10.89
N THR A 448 5.44 6.03 -10.75
CA THR A 448 6.55 6.87 -11.25
C THR A 448 6.64 6.90 -12.77
N LEU A 449 6.29 5.80 -13.45
CA LEU A 449 6.23 5.75 -14.91
C LEU A 449 5.02 6.54 -15.43
N ASP A 450 3.86 6.42 -14.78
CA ASP A 450 2.67 7.20 -15.09
C ASP A 450 2.91 8.70 -14.80
N VAL A 451 3.59 9.03 -13.69
CA VAL A 451 4.03 10.40 -13.36
C VAL A 451 5.05 10.91 -14.36
N SER A 452 6.08 10.14 -14.73
CA SER A 452 7.07 10.52 -15.74
C SER A 452 6.44 10.77 -17.12
N LYS A 453 5.47 9.94 -17.50
CA LYS A 453 4.71 10.13 -18.72
C LYS A 453 3.87 11.40 -18.66
N ALA A 454 3.16 11.63 -17.56
CA ALA A 454 2.34 12.82 -17.36
C ALA A 454 3.17 14.12 -17.27
N THR A 455 4.34 14.10 -16.62
CA THR A 455 5.26 15.24 -16.59
C THR A 455 5.85 15.50 -17.97
N TRP A 456 6.19 14.47 -18.74
CA TRP A 456 6.64 14.66 -20.13
C TRP A 456 5.53 15.24 -21.02
N GLU A 457 4.31 14.72 -20.95
CA GLU A 457 3.18 15.26 -21.73
C GLU A 457 2.85 16.70 -21.31
N SER A 458 2.90 17.01 -20.01
CA SER A 458 2.68 18.35 -19.47
C SER A 458 3.80 19.32 -19.86
N THR A 459 5.06 18.93 -19.75
CA THR A 459 6.21 19.75 -20.17
C THR A 459 6.21 19.96 -21.66
N HIS A 460 5.92 18.93 -22.47
CA HIS A 460 5.82 19.06 -23.92
C HIS A 460 4.66 19.97 -24.34
N ALA A 461 3.49 19.83 -23.71
CA ALA A 461 2.36 20.73 -23.94
C ALA A 461 2.67 22.17 -23.49
N SER A 462 3.36 22.34 -22.36
CA SER A 462 3.81 23.64 -21.88
C SER A 462 4.84 24.28 -22.82
N LEU A 463 5.78 23.50 -23.36
CA LEU A 463 6.76 23.96 -24.36
C LEU A 463 6.07 24.39 -25.67
N GLN A 464 5.06 23.66 -26.12
CA GLN A 464 4.27 24.08 -27.29
C GLN A 464 3.42 25.33 -26.99
N ALA A 465 2.82 25.41 -25.81
CA ALA A 465 2.05 26.57 -25.38
C ALA A 465 2.93 27.82 -25.21
N THR A 466 4.15 27.66 -24.70
CA THR A 466 5.14 28.74 -24.59
C THR A 466 5.65 29.16 -25.96
N ASP A 467 5.92 28.25 -26.91
CA ASP A 467 6.26 28.63 -28.29
C ASP A 467 5.12 29.41 -28.98
N ILE A 468 3.87 28.94 -28.82
CA ILE A 468 2.69 29.67 -29.33
C ILE A 468 2.56 31.04 -28.67
N THR A 469 2.78 31.12 -27.37
CA THR A 469 2.72 32.38 -26.61
C THR A 469 3.84 33.32 -27.02
N MET A 470 5.06 32.81 -27.20
CA MET A 470 6.22 33.56 -27.67
C MET A 470 5.97 34.12 -29.07
N ARG A 471 5.41 33.32 -29.99
CA ARG A 471 4.99 33.81 -31.33
C ARG A 471 3.90 34.86 -31.26
N LYS A 472 2.94 34.74 -30.35
CA LYS A 472 1.91 35.78 -30.13
C LYS A 472 2.52 37.06 -29.56
N VAL A 473 3.43 36.94 -28.61
CA VAL A 473 4.17 38.07 -28.03
C VAL A 473 5.03 38.74 -29.10
N GLU A 474 5.74 37.98 -29.93
CA GLU A 474 6.49 38.51 -31.08
C GLU A 474 5.58 39.20 -32.08
N ALA A 475 4.41 38.63 -32.39
CA ALA A 475 3.44 39.25 -33.30
C ALA A 475 2.90 40.58 -32.74
N VAL A 476 2.63 40.64 -31.44
CA VAL A 476 2.21 41.88 -30.75
C VAL A 476 3.36 42.87 -30.70
N ALA A 477 4.56 42.44 -30.30
CA ALA A 477 5.77 43.25 -30.25
C ALA A 477 6.10 43.83 -31.64
N ALA A 478 5.88 43.08 -32.72
CA ALA A 478 6.05 43.55 -34.09
C ALA A 478 5.11 44.72 -34.44
N GLN A 479 3.88 44.74 -33.91
CA GLN A 479 2.95 45.85 -34.10
C GLN A 479 3.42 47.14 -33.41
N TYR A 480 4.03 47.00 -32.23
CA TYR A 480 4.58 48.14 -31.47
C TYR A 480 6.02 48.50 -31.89
N ARG A 481 6.69 47.66 -32.67
CA ARG A 481 8.07 47.87 -33.15
C ARG A 481 8.27 49.22 -33.84
N PRO A 482 7.38 49.72 -34.72
CA PRO A 482 7.52 51.05 -35.31
C PRO A 482 7.44 52.19 -34.28
N ALA A 483 6.64 52.04 -33.22
CA ALA A 483 6.57 53.01 -32.14
C ALA A 483 7.83 52.96 -31.26
N ALA A 484 8.33 51.77 -30.95
CA ALA A 484 9.59 51.57 -30.23
C ALA A 484 10.78 52.15 -30.99
N VAL A 485 10.86 51.94 -32.32
CA VAL A 485 11.91 52.54 -33.17
C VAL A 485 11.82 54.07 -33.17
N ARG A 486 10.61 54.65 -33.21
CA ARG A 486 10.44 56.12 -33.10
C ARG A 486 10.85 56.65 -31.72
N ALA A 487 10.49 55.94 -30.65
CA ALA A 487 10.87 56.31 -29.29
C ALA A 487 12.39 56.19 -29.06
N ALA A 488 13.01 55.13 -29.57
CA ALA A 488 14.46 54.96 -29.58
C ALA A 488 15.14 56.07 -30.39
N GLY A 489 14.61 56.41 -31.58
CA GLY A 489 15.08 57.53 -32.39
C GLY A 489 15.03 58.86 -31.63
N LEU A 490 13.92 59.16 -30.96
CA LEU A 490 13.80 60.35 -30.08
C LEU A 490 14.81 60.33 -28.94
N TYR A 491 15.01 59.18 -28.30
CA TYR A 491 16.00 59.01 -27.22
C TYR A 491 17.43 59.25 -27.73
N PHE A 492 17.82 58.65 -28.86
CA PHE A 492 19.15 58.85 -29.44
C PHE A 492 19.37 60.29 -29.91
N VAL A 493 18.34 60.96 -30.43
CA VAL A 493 18.41 62.40 -30.76
C VAL A 493 18.59 63.23 -29.47
N LEU A 494 17.89 62.91 -28.39
CA LEU A 494 18.06 63.56 -27.09
C LEU A 494 19.46 63.31 -26.49
N ALA A 495 19.98 62.09 -26.58
CA ALA A 495 21.31 61.74 -26.11
C ALA A 495 22.41 62.42 -26.95
N ALA A 496 22.23 62.50 -28.27
CA ALA A 496 23.13 63.25 -29.16
C ALA A 496 23.06 64.76 -28.90
N LEU A 497 21.87 65.30 -28.59
CA LEU A 497 21.70 66.69 -28.16
C LEU A 497 22.43 66.95 -26.85
N ASP A 498 22.44 66.01 -25.89
CA ASP A 498 23.19 66.14 -24.64
C ASP A 498 24.71 66.20 -24.90
N GLN A 499 25.23 65.40 -25.84
CA GLN A 499 26.61 65.52 -26.32
C GLN A 499 26.89 66.90 -26.93
N CYS A 500 26.01 67.42 -27.78
CA CYS A 500 26.14 68.77 -28.34
C CYS A 500 26.13 69.86 -27.25
N VAL A 501 25.23 69.79 -26.27
CA VAL A 501 25.13 70.75 -25.17
C VAL A 501 26.34 70.67 -24.23
N SER A 502 26.88 69.48 -24.00
CA SER A 502 28.14 69.29 -23.26
C SER A 502 29.32 69.99 -23.95
N HIS A 503 29.35 69.99 -25.28
CA HIS A 503 30.36 70.68 -26.10
C HIS A 503 30.28 72.22 -25.97
N PHE A 504 29.07 72.78 -25.80
CA PHE A 504 28.86 74.22 -25.62
C PHE A 504 29.09 74.74 -24.19
N ARG A 505 29.19 73.88 -23.18
CA ARG A 505 29.51 74.31 -21.80
C ARG A 505 30.99 74.69 -21.59
N GLY A 506 31.88 74.32 -22.52
CA GLY A 506 33.32 74.57 -22.42
C GLY A 506 33.83 75.82 -23.17
N VAL A 507 33.00 76.50 -23.97
CA VAL A 507 33.45 77.63 -24.79
C VAL A 507 32.99 78.96 -24.16
N PRO A 508 33.90 79.80 -23.63
CA PRO A 508 33.53 81.15 -23.24
C PRO A 508 33.21 81.95 -24.49
N LEU A 509 31.94 82.32 -24.67
CA LEU A 509 31.52 83.29 -25.68
C LEU A 509 32.21 84.64 -25.38
N ARG A 510 33.38 84.88 -25.99
CA ARG A 510 33.95 86.22 -26.11
C ARG A 510 33.10 86.98 -27.12
N LEU A 511 32.10 87.71 -26.63
CA LEU A 511 31.49 88.80 -27.36
C LEU A 511 32.58 89.88 -27.56
N GLN A 512 33.22 89.89 -28.72
CA GLN A 512 34.02 91.04 -29.16
C GLN A 512 33.05 92.20 -29.40
N GLY A 513 33.00 93.11 -28.43
CA GLY A 513 32.47 94.45 -28.65
C GLY A 513 33.49 95.25 -29.46
N THR A 514 33.07 95.77 -30.61
CA THR A 514 33.75 96.85 -31.31
C THR A 514 32.71 97.83 -31.85
N GLY A 515 32.80 99.07 -31.36
CA GLY A 515 32.61 100.32 -32.14
C GLY A 515 31.23 100.62 -32.67
#